data_AF-A0A938K2M2-F1
#
_entry.id   AF-A0A938K2M2-F1
#
_cell.length_a   1.000
_cell.length_b   1.000
_cell.length_c   1.000
_cell.angle_alpha   90.00
_cell.angle_beta   90.00
_cell.angle_gamma   90.00
#
_symmetry.space_group_name_H-M   'P 1'
#
loop_
_entity.id
_entity.type
_entity.pdbx_description
1 polymer ?
#
loop_
_entity_poly.entity_id
_entity_poly.type
_entity_poly.pdbx_seq_one_letter_code
_entity_poly.pdbx_strand_id
1 'polypeptide(L)'
;MLFARRLFSFVISLTVAVALDASETLDRARAFERSGDAAGARAALAQAAQAGPNNATALAEYAEFLDRYGDPGAREAYARLLGVLKRAGDNGRGAAAARRLAVLHLTAGDRAAAVKTLEEHRPTGGALAGAPAGWQAGAPQEAVHHVTVPGPLRPFQRMSAVSSDLGADEILGAVARNVVTNGYQASHSNDALEQTEYLKLVHRYLSQARELEKLANEDKVIRIENCDSPKVADLLRVLGFRMRGGCGSDVVLETVNATRAFLTTDSGFPLPDLEQALRTNRPFSYDMQPTRLGILYGVEYWAAGGKEKEGADFIDIFLSDPSLCRLYLGLSKLDRETAEEIRKAVPVQRFKAFAHVLDFFGGMFEIRGGKAAIPGGQRTVAAWTELVGAGPDSGAVFYERLLARDDGWLASFYDALLRIRGPVLEYLTEPERMKRFYLAVRGKVTSPGPARPVFRSNADMMLLTTRLRIDSSGRPHIPGGVEVWRNLFVNHPHGKYDGKLTRAATGWKEPDDVLEALFALCRKAVENEPLKIFMTISDLDRHRAAPLQPATVDRLARDYRTLGAQYAIFNDAPSVSDKSVLQFLDGA
;
A
#
# COMPACT_ATOMS: atom_id res chain seq x y z
N MET A 1 -17.08 51.80 -50.74
CA MET A 1 -16.23 50.58 -50.76
C MET A 1 -14.87 50.70 -50.04
N LEU A 2 -14.32 51.90 -49.76
CA LEU A 2 -13.04 52.02 -49.01
C LEU A 2 -13.14 51.75 -47.49
N PHE A 3 -14.30 51.99 -46.86
CA PHE A 3 -14.46 51.79 -45.42
C PHE A 3 -14.54 50.30 -45.01
N ALA A 4 -15.17 49.46 -45.82
CA ALA A 4 -15.29 48.01 -45.57
C ALA A 4 -13.95 47.26 -45.70
N ARG A 5 -13.05 47.71 -46.60
CA ARG A 5 -11.70 47.13 -46.77
C ARG A 5 -10.75 47.43 -45.60
N ARG A 6 -10.92 48.58 -44.93
CA ARG A 6 -10.11 48.94 -43.75
C ARG A 6 -10.53 48.17 -42.50
N LEU A 7 -11.83 47.93 -42.30
CA LEU A 7 -12.31 47.09 -41.18
C LEU A 7 -11.85 45.64 -41.32
N PHE A 8 -11.88 45.08 -42.53
CA PHE A 8 -11.45 43.70 -42.79
C PHE A 8 -9.94 43.51 -42.60
N SER A 9 -9.11 44.50 -42.99
CA SER A 9 -7.65 44.45 -42.75
C SER A 9 -7.28 44.62 -41.27
N PHE A 10 -8.06 45.37 -40.50
CA PHE A 10 -7.82 45.57 -39.07
C PHE A 10 -8.19 44.33 -38.25
N VAL A 11 -9.29 43.64 -38.58
CA VAL A 11 -9.68 42.39 -37.92
C VAL A 11 -8.72 41.24 -38.24
N ILE A 12 -8.21 41.16 -39.48
CA ILE A 12 -7.19 40.17 -39.87
C ILE A 12 -5.83 40.47 -39.22
N SER A 13 -5.41 41.75 -39.13
CA SER A 13 -4.17 42.10 -38.42
C SER A 13 -4.25 41.82 -36.91
N LEU A 14 -5.41 42.06 -36.28
CA LEU A 14 -5.58 41.84 -34.84
C LEU A 14 -5.63 40.34 -34.48
N THR A 15 -6.23 39.51 -35.34
CA THR A 15 -6.24 38.04 -35.14
C THR A 15 -4.90 37.38 -35.45
N VAL A 16 -4.13 37.90 -36.42
CA VAL A 16 -2.77 37.45 -36.72
C VAL A 16 -1.77 37.88 -35.65
N ALA A 17 -1.89 39.09 -35.09
CA ALA A 17 -1.01 39.58 -34.02
C ALA A 17 -1.13 38.78 -32.72
N VAL A 18 -2.36 38.40 -32.31
CA VAL A 18 -2.59 37.59 -31.09
C VAL A 18 -2.07 36.15 -31.27
N ALA A 19 -2.10 35.60 -32.49
CA ALA A 19 -1.59 34.27 -32.76
C ALA A 19 -0.04 34.20 -32.77
N LEU A 20 0.63 35.28 -33.20
CA LEU A 20 2.10 35.39 -33.20
C LEU A 20 2.67 35.48 -31.77
N ASP A 21 2.04 36.27 -30.90
CA ASP A 21 2.48 36.50 -29.51
C ASP A 21 2.33 35.23 -28.63
N ALA A 22 1.29 34.43 -28.87
CA ALA A 22 1.08 33.14 -28.21
C ALA A 22 2.11 32.08 -28.62
N SER A 23 2.66 32.14 -29.84
CA SER A 23 3.70 31.20 -30.29
C SER A 23 5.05 31.52 -29.63
N GLU A 24 5.39 32.81 -29.56
CA GLU A 24 6.66 33.28 -28.98
C GLU A 24 6.74 33.01 -27.47
N THR A 25 5.63 33.17 -26.76
CA THR A 25 5.52 32.86 -25.32
C THR A 25 5.65 31.36 -25.02
N LEU A 26 5.13 30.47 -25.88
CA LEU A 26 5.29 29.01 -25.75
C LEU A 26 6.72 28.55 -26.02
N ASP A 27 7.38 29.11 -27.04
CA ASP A 27 8.79 28.78 -27.32
C ASP A 27 9.72 29.26 -26.20
N ARG A 28 9.40 30.40 -25.58
CA ARG A 28 10.08 30.90 -24.38
C ARG A 28 9.88 29.98 -23.17
N ALA A 29 8.67 29.46 -22.96
CA ALA A 29 8.41 28.48 -21.90
C ALA A 29 9.25 27.20 -22.06
N ARG A 30 9.36 26.68 -23.30
CA ARG A 30 10.19 25.49 -23.60
C ARG A 30 11.68 25.76 -23.41
N ALA A 31 12.14 26.98 -23.68
CA ALA A 31 13.51 27.39 -23.40
C ALA A 31 13.79 27.40 -21.89
N PHE A 32 12.86 27.92 -21.08
CA PHE A 32 12.96 27.87 -19.62
C PHE A 32 13.01 26.42 -19.10
N GLU A 33 12.15 25.52 -19.61
CA GLU A 33 12.20 24.09 -19.24
C GLU A 33 13.56 23.45 -19.56
N ARG A 34 14.11 23.70 -20.77
CA ARG A 34 15.43 23.17 -21.15
C ARG A 34 16.57 23.70 -20.30
N SER A 35 16.42 24.91 -19.76
CA SER A 35 17.41 25.55 -18.88
C SER A 35 17.26 25.16 -17.40
N GLY A 36 16.21 24.43 -17.03
CA GLY A 36 15.92 24.03 -15.65
C GLY A 36 15.17 25.09 -14.82
N ASP A 37 14.76 26.21 -15.41
CA ASP A 37 13.96 27.24 -14.74
C ASP A 37 12.46 26.90 -14.79
N ALA A 38 12.03 26.02 -13.88
CA ALA A 38 10.63 25.60 -13.78
C ALA A 38 9.68 26.75 -13.37
N ALA A 39 10.16 27.73 -12.59
CA ALA A 39 9.34 28.87 -12.17
C ALA A 39 9.07 29.82 -13.33
N GLY A 40 10.09 30.13 -14.13
CA GLY A 40 9.97 30.92 -15.36
C GLY A 40 9.11 30.23 -16.40
N ALA A 41 9.27 28.92 -16.60
CA ALA A 41 8.44 28.12 -17.50
C ALA A 41 6.95 28.17 -17.10
N ARG A 42 6.64 27.97 -15.81
CA ARG A 42 5.27 28.04 -15.28
C ARG A 42 4.63 29.41 -15.55
N ALA A 43 5.35 30.49 -15.27
CA ALA A 43 4.85 31.85 -15.46
C ALA A 43 4.56 32.14 -16.93
N ALA A 44 5.45 31.73 -17.85
CA ALA A 44 5.27 31.90 -19.28
C ALA A 44 4.08 31.08 -19.83
N LEU A 45 3.92 29.83 -19.40
CA LEU A 45 2.78 28.98 -19.79
C LEU A 45 1.45 29.50 -19.24
N ALA A 46 1.43 29.97 -17.98
CA ALA A 46 0.24 30.59 -17.39
C ALA A 46 -0.16 31.86 -18.17
N GLN A 47 0.81 32.69 -18.54
CA GLN A 47 0.57 33.88 -19.36
C GLN A 47 0.03 33.52 -20.74
N ALA A 48 0.62 32.52 -21.42
CA ALA A 48 0.15 32.05 -22.72
C ALA A 48 -1.29 31.50 -22.65
N ALA A 49 -1.62 30.73 -21.60
CA ALA A 49 -2.96 30.21 -21.37
C ALA A 49 -3.98 31.32 -21.06
N GLN A 50 -3.57 32.38 -20.36
CA GLN A 50 -4.42 33.54 -20.06
C GLN A 50 -4.63 34.44 -21.28
N ALA A 51 -3.59 34.69 -22.07
CA ALA A 51 -3.66 35.49 -23.29
C ALA A 51 -4.46 34.79 -24.41
N GLY A 52 -4.41 33.45 -24.44
CA GLY A 52 -5.15 32.62 -25.38
C GLY A 52 -6.20 31.72 -24.71
N PRO A 53 -7.29 32.24 -24.12
CA PRO A 53 -8.25 31.44 -23.35
C PRO A 53 -9.06 30.44 -24.19
N ASN A 54 -9.03 30.56 -25.52
CA ASN A 54 -9.60 29.59 -26.46
C ASN A 54 -8.52 28.85 -27.28
N ASN A 55 -7.24 29.04 -26.96
CA ASN A 55 -6.14 28.34 -27.64
C ASN A 55 -5.91 26.98 -26.97
N ALA A 56 -6.39 25.91 -27.61
CA ALA A 56 -6.29 24.55 -27.09
C ALA A 56 -4.84 24.07 -26.92
N THR A 57 -3.87 24.61 -27.66
CA THR A 57 -2.45 24.24 -27.51
C THR A 57 -1.86 24.88 -26.27
N ALA A 58 -2.08 26.18 -26.06
CA ALA A 58 -1.58 26.88 -24.87
C ALA A 58 -2.17 26.31 -23.56
N LEU A 59 -3.47 25.98 -23.57
CA LEU A 59 -4.13 25.35 -22.43
C LEU A 59 -3.63 23.92 -22.18
N ALA A 60 -3.30 23.16 -23.24
CA ALA A 60 -2.77 21.81 -23.10
C ALA A 60 -1.36 21.81 -22.50
N GLU A 61 -0.45 22.64 -23.03
CA GLU A 61 0.92 22.72 -22.51
C GLU A 61 0.94 23.19 -21.05
N TYR A 62 0.09 24.16 -20.68
CA TYR A 62 -0.03 24.58 -19.29
C TYR A 62 -0.60 23.48 -18.39
N ALA A 63 -1.66 22.78 -18.81
CA ALA A 63 -2.25 21.69 -18.03
C ALA A 63 -1.26 20.53 -17.84
N GLU A 64 -0.54 20.14 -18.89
CA GLU A 64 0.48 19.08 -18.86
C GLU A 64 1.69 19.47 -17.98
N PHE A 65 2.10 20.74 -18.00
CA PHE A 65 3.13 21.24 -17.11
C PHE A 65 2.70 21.11 -15.64
N LEU A 66 1.53 21.65 -15.29
CA LEU A 66 1.03 21.59 -13.91
C LEU A 66 0.94 20.14 -13.42
N ASP A 67 0.46 19.24 -14.28
CA ASP A 67 0.32 17.83 -13.99
C ASP A 67 1.68 17.12 -13.78
N ARG A 68 2.68 17.39 -14.63
CA ARG A 68 4.03 16.83 -14.48
C ARG A 68 4.69 17.22 -13.17
N TYR A 69 4.39 18.41 -12.65
CA TYR A 69 4.91 18.93 -11.38
C TYR A 69 3.98 18.71 -10.18
N GLY A 70 2.86 17.97 -10.35
CA GLY A 70 1.93 17.65 -9.27
C GLY A 70 1.19 18.86 -8.68
N ASP A 71 1.04 19.94 -9.45
CA ASP A 71 0.37 21.15 -9.01
C ASP A 71 -1.15 20.94 -8.89
N PRO A 72 -1.79 21.30 -7.75
CA PRO A 72 -3.23 21.15 -7.55
C PRO A 72 -4.11 21.83 -8.62
N GLY A 73 -3.60 22.87 -9.30
CA GLY A 73 -4.27 23.59 -10.38
C GLY A 73 -4.44 22.78 -11.68
N ALA A 74 -3.78 21.62 -11.82
CA ALA A 74 -3.86 20.79 -13.02
C ALA A 74 -5.30 20.38 -13.35
N ARG A 75 -6.13 20.05 -12.34
CA ARG A 75 -7.55 19.68 -12.55
C ARG A 75 -8.34 20.78 -13.24
N GLU A 76 -8.17 22.02 -12.77
CA GLU A 76 -8.87 23.17 -13.34
C GLU A 76 -8.37 23.48 -14.75
N ALA A 77 -7.06 23.37 -14.99
CA ALA A 77 -6.47 23.58 -16.31
C ALA A 77 -6.98 22.55 -17.34
N TYR A 78 -7.04 21.26 -16.98
CA TYR A 78 -7.63 20.23 -17.86
C TYR A 78 -9.13 20.42 -18.07
N ALA A 79 -9.88 20.87 -17.06
CA ALA A 79 -11.31 21.19 -17.21
C ALA A 79 -11.53 22.34 -18.21
N ARG A 80 -10.70 23.40 -18.14
CA ARG A 80 -10.72 24.51 -19.11
C ARG A 80 -10.38 24.04 -20.53
N LEU A 81 -9.32 23.23 -20.67
CA LEU A 81 -8.93 22.63 -21.95
C LEU A 81 -10.06 21.82 -22.56
N LEU A 82 -10.72 20.96 -21.77
CA LEU A 82 -11.88 20.17 -22.21
C LEU A 82 -13.02 21.04 -22.72
N GLY A 83 -13.33 22.12 -22.01
CA GLY A 83 -14.35 23.08 -22.42
C GLY A 83 -14.04 23.74 -23.78
N VAL A 84 -12.76 23.96 -24.11
CA VAL A 84 -12.34 24.48 -25.43
C VAL A 84 -12.40 23.39 -26.50
N LEU A 85 -11.85 22.21 -26.23
CA LEU A 85 -11.81 21.09 -27.19
C LEU A 85 -13.23 20.63 -27.57
N LYS A 86 -14.15 20.59 -26.61
CA LYS A 86 -15.57 20.27 -26.84
C LYS A 86 -16.24 21.28 -27.78
N ARG A 87 -15.97 22.58 -27.59
CA ARG A 87 -16.48 23.64 -28.48
C ARG A 87 -15.86 23.57 -29.89
N ALA A 88 -14.62 23.13 -29.99
CA ALA A 88 -13.91 22.97 -31.26
C ALA A 88 -14.27 21.67 -32.01
N GLY A 89 -14.99 20.73 -31.38
CA GLY A 89 -15.33 19.43 -31.97
C GLY A 89 -14.15 18.44 -32.07
N ASP A 90 -13.05 18.69 -31.37
CA ASP A 90 -11.86 17.82 -31.36
C ASP A 90 -12.05 16.66 -30.37
N ASN A 91 -12.80 15.65 -30.80
CA ASN A 91 -13.14 14.49 -29.98
C ASN A 91 -11.91 13.65 -29.59
N GLY A 92 -10.85 13.63 -30.41
CA GLY A 92 -9.64 12.86 -30.16
C GLY A 92 -8.84 13.42 -28.99
N ARG A 93 -8.47 14.71 -29.06
CA ARG A 93 -7.79 15.40 -27.95
C ARG A 93 -8.70 15.54 -26.74
N GLY A 94 -10.00 15.76 -26.96
CA GLY A 94 -11.00 15.84 -25.90
C GLY A 94 -11.07 14.55 -25.07
N ALA A 95 -11.11 13.39 -25.72
CA ALA A 95 -11.11 12.11 -25.00
C ALA A 95 -9.81 11.86 -24.21
N ALA A 96 -8.65 12.29 -24.72
CA ALA A 96 -7.38 12.17 -24.00
C ALA A 96 -7.34 13.07 -22.75
N ALA A 97 -7.75 14.34 -22.89
CA ALA A 97 -7.85 15.28 -21.77
C ALA A 97 -8.88 14.80 -20.71
N ALA A 98 -10.00 14.22 -21.13
CA ALA A 98 -11.03 13.70 -20.23
C ALA A 98 -10.53 12.50 -19.43
N ARG A 99 -9.78 11.58 -20.06
CA ARG A 99 -9.13 10.48 -19.36
C ARG A 99 -8.14 10.98 -18.32
N ARG A 100 -7.31 11.97 -18.66
CA ARG A 100 -6.32 12.50 -17.72
C ARG A 100 -6.99 13.23 -16.55
N LEU A 101 -8.00 14.05 -16.83
CA LEU A 101 -8.78 14.72 -15.78
C LEU A 101 -9.47 13.72 -14.86
N ALA A 102 -10.04 12.64 -15.40
CA ALA A 102 -10.63 11.57 -14.58
C ALA A 102 -9.61 10.90 -13.66
N VAL A 103 -8.38 10.66 -14.14
CA VAL A 103 -7.27 10.17 -13.29
C VAL A 103 -6.94 11.18 -12.20
N LEU A 104 -6.84 12.48 -12.52
CA LEU A 104 -6.57 13.52 -11.53
C LEU A 104 -7.69 13.63 -10.47
N HIS A 105 -8.95 13.46 -10.86
CA HIS A 105 -10.07 13.36 -9.93
C HIS A 105 -9.94 12.13 -9.02
N LEU A 106 -9.58 10.97 -9.58
CA LEU A 106 -9.36 9.75 -8.82
C LEU A 106 -8.21 9.88 -7.81
N THR A 107 -7.08 10.44 -8.23
CA THR A 107 -5.93 10.68 -7.34
C THR A 107 -6.30 11.66 -6.23
N ALA A 108 -7.21 12.60 -6.48
CA ALA A 108 -7.75 13.52 -5.48
C ALA A 108 -8.93 12.91 -4.66
N GLY A 109 -9.27 11.63 -4.84
CA GLY A 109 -10.37 10.96 -4.13
C GLY A 109 -11.78 11.30 -4.64
N ASP A 110 -11.92 12.12 -5.68
CA ASP A 110 -13.20 12.58 -6.22
C ASP A 110 -13.72 11.64 -7.32
N ARG A 111 -14.20 10.48 -6.89
CA ARG A 111 -14.72 9.44 -7.80
C ARG A 111 -15.93 9.92 -8.59
N ALA A 112 -16.80 10.75 -7.98
CA ALA A 112 -17.99 11.26 -8.64
C ALA A 112 -17.66 12.18 -9.82
N ALA A 113 -16.71 13.10 -9.66
CA ALA A 113 -16.25 13.94 -10.75
C ALA A 113 -15.51 13.13 -11.83
N ALA A 114 -14.76 12.09 -11.45
CA ALA A 114 -14.14 11.18 -12.41
C ALA A 114 -15.17 10.45 -13.28
N VAL A 115 -16.23 9.87 -12.68
CA VAL A 115 -17.35 9.24 -13.40
C VAL A 115 -17.98 10.25 -14.35
N LYS A 116 -18.40 11.41 -13.82
CA LYS A 116 -19.08 12.45 -14.58
C LYS A 116 -18.23 12.90 -15.79
N THR A 117 -16.94 13.14 -15.57
CA THR A 117 -16.01 13.54 -16.63
C THR A 117 -15.95 12.50 -17.76
N LEU A 118 -15.91 11.22 -17.42
CA LEU A 118 -15.86 10.12 -18.38
C LEU A 118 -17.19 9.89 -19.11
N GLU A 119 -18.32 10.06 -18.42
CA GLU A 119 -19.66 9.95 -19.02
C GLU A 119 -19.94 11.08 -20.03
N GLU A 120 -19.61 12.32 -19.66
CA GLU A 120 -19.83 13.50 -20.49
C GLU A 120 -18.96 13.55 -21.75
N HIS A 121 -17.86 12.78 -21.78
CA HIS A 121 -16.86 12.79 -22.85
C HIS A 121 -16.64 11.40 -23.45
N ARG A 122 -17.65 10.54 -23.38
CA ARG A 122 -17.62 9.21 -24.01
C ARG A 122 -17.51 9.35 -25.54
N PRO A 123 -16.54 8.69 -26.19
CA PRO A 123 -16.48 8.71 -27.66
C PRO A 123 -17.73 8.05 -28.26
N THR A 124 -18.32 8.69 -29.25
CA THR A 124 -19.41 8.12 -30.05
C THR A 124 -18.90 6.86 -30.76
N GLY A 125 -19.36 5.69 -30.31
CA GLY A 125 -19.12 4.40 -30.98
C GLY A 125 -18.09 3.46 -30.36
N GLY A 126 -17.59 3.70 -29.14
CA GLY A 126 -16.70 2.75 -28.47
C GLY A 126 -16.85 2.75 -26.95
N ALA A 127 -16.71 1.57 -26.32
CA ALA A 127 -16.41 1.52 -24.90
C ALA A 127 -15.11 2.29 -24.64
N LEU A 128 -15.02 3.00 -23.51
CA LEU A 128 -13.76 3.59 -23.07
C LEU A 128 -12.76 2.44 -22.89
N ALA A 129 -11.79 2.34 -23.79
CA ALA A 129 -10.67 1.42 -23.62
C ALA A 129 -9.97 1.78 -22.28
N GLY A 130 -10.14 0.91 -21.27
CA GLY A 130 -9.55 1.07 -19.94
C GLY A 130 -10.51 1.49 -18.81
N ALA A 131 -11.79 1.79 -19.06
CA ALA A 131 -12.76 1.88 -17.97
C ALA A 131 -13.19 0.45 -17.57
N PRO A 132 -13.03 0.01 -16.30
CA PRO A 132 -13.47 -1.31 -15.88
C PRO A 132 -14.97 -1.48 -16.18
N ALA A 133 -15.34 -2.56 -16.86
CA ALA A 133 -16.75 -2.91 -17.02
C ALA A 133 -17.39 -3.08 -15.62
N GLY A 134 -18.48 -2.35 -15.34
CA GLY A 134 -19.17 -2.39 -14.04
C GLY A 134 -18.88 -1.22 -13.10
N TRP A 135 -18.17 -0.18 -13.54
CA TRP A 135 -17.95 1.02 -12.72
C TRP A 135 -19.26 1.81 -12.51
N GLN A 136 -19.83 1.72 -11.31
CA GLN A 136 -20.97 2.55 -10.86
C GLN A 136 -20.47 3.69 -9.96
N ALA A 137 -21.21 4.80 -9.93
CA ALA A 137 -21.00 5.86 -8.94
C ALA A 137 -21.08 5.23 -7.54
N GLY A 138 -19.99 5.34 -6.77
CA GLY A 138 -19.96 4.80 -5.41
C GLY A 138 -21.06 5.43 -4.55
N ALA A 139 -21.55 4.66 -3.59
CA ALA A 139 -22.48 5.14 -2.57
C ALA A 139 -21.96 6.44 -1.91
N PRO A 140 -22.86 7.31 -1.39
CA PRO A 140 -22.51 8.60 -0.79
C PRO A 140 -21.28 8.50 0.13
N GLN A 141 -20.44 9.52 0.12
CA GLN A 141 -19.29 9.64 1.04
C GLN A 141 -19.78 9.35 2.47
N GLU A 142 -19.19 8.34 3.11
CA GLU A 142 -19.58 7.97 4.47
C GLU A 142 -19.35 9.17 5.38
N ALA A 143 -20.10 9.22 6.48
CA ALA A 143 -19.80 10.16 7.53
C ALA A 143 -18.32 10.01 7.89
N VAL A 144 -17.56 11.12 7.80
CA VAL A 144 -16.18 11.12 8.25
C VAL A 144 -16.24 10.97 9.76
N HIS A 145 -15.85 9.79 10.24
CA HIS A 145 -15.77 9.54 11.67
C HIS A 145 -14.44 10.07 12.18
N HIS A 146 -14.47 10.58 13.40
CA HIS A 146 -13.29 11.12 14.04
C HIS A 146 -13.10 10.55 15.42
N VAL A 147 -11.84 10.48 15.83
CA VAL A 147 -11.45 10.26 17.23
C VAL A 147 -10.62 11.46 17.70
N THR A 148 -10.78 11.80 18.96
CA THR A 148 -10.02 12.87 19.61
C THR A 148 -8.86 12.25 20.37
N VAL A 149 -7.65 12.77 20.17
CA VAL A 149 -6.44 12.39 20.90
C VAL A 149 -5.98 13.57 21.76
N PRO A 150 -5.64 13.36 23.04
CA PRO A 150 -5.15 14.42 23.92
C PRO A 150 -3.93 15.16 23.36
N GLY A 151 -3.99 16.48 23.42
CA GLY A 151 -2.92 17.38 23.02
C GLY A 151 -2.79 17.63 21.51
N PRO A 152 -1.86 18.53 21.11
CA PRO A 152 -1.76 19.00 19.74
C PRO A 152 -1.17 17.97 18.77
N LEU A 153 -1.47 18.14 17.48
CA LEU A 153 -1.17 17.18 16.41
C LEU A 153 0.33 16.89 16.28
N ARG A 154 1.16 17.94 16.20
CA ARG A 154 2.60 17.79 15.98
C ARG A 154 3.31 17.05 17.12
N PRO A 155 3.10 17.41 18.40
CA PRO A 155 3.57 16.62 19.53
C PRO A 155 3.17 15.15 19.46
N PHE A 156 1.90 14.85 19.16
CA PHE A 156 1.44 13.46 19.04
C PHE A 156 2.14 12.71 17.89
N GLN A 157 2.26 13.31 16.71
CA GLN A 157 2.97 12.71 15.56
C GLN A 157 4.43 12.39 15.91
N ARG A 158 5.15 13.33 16.55
CA ARG A 158 6.54 13.11 16.96
C ARG A 158 6.66 11.96 17.94
N MET A 159 5.85 11.97 19.01
CA MET A 159 5.92 10.94 20.05
C MET A 159 5.48 9.56 19.56
N SER A 160 4.56 9.50 18.60
CA SER A 160 4.11 8.24 17.96
C SER A 160 4.96 7.81 16.76
N ALA A 161 6.08 8.50 16.50
CA ALA A 161 6.98 8.24 15.37
C ALA A 161 6.26 8.21 14.00
N VAL A 162 5.32 9.14 13.81
CA VAL A 162 4.53 9.33 12.58
C VAL A 162 5.05 10.57 11.85
N SER A 163 5.17 10.48 10.52
CA SER A 163 5.62 11.60 9.68
C SER A 163 4.69 12.81 9.81
N SER A 164 5.27 14.01 9.83
CA SER A 164 4.54 15.28 9.83
C SER A 164 3.79 15.54 8.52
N ASP A 165 4.13 14.84 7.45
CA ASP A 165 3.55 15.04 6.13
C ASP A 165 2.21 14.29 5.94
N LEU A 166 1.85 13.42 6.89
CA LEU A 166 0.62 12.65 6.82
C LEU A 166 -0.60 13.49 7.21
N GLY A 167 -1.68 13.32 6.44
CA GLY A 167 -2.97 13.92 6.75
C GLY A 167 -3.63 13.27 7.97
N ALA A 168 -4.55 13.97 8.64
CA ALA A 168 -5.21 13.50 9.85
C ALA A 168 -5.94 12.14 9.69
N ASP A 169 -6.38 11.81 8.47
CA ASP A 169 -7.06 10.55 8.16
C ASP A 169 -6.10 9.35 8.02
N GLU A 170 -4.79 9.60 7.85
CA GLU A 170 -3.77 8.56 7.63
C GLU A 170 -3.01 8.21 8.92
N ILE A 171 -3.04 9.10 9.91
CA ILE A 171 -2.26 8.99 11.14
C ILE A 171 -2.63 7.73 11.92
N LEU A 172 -3.92 7.44 12.09
CA LEU A 172 -4.32 6.28 12.90
C LEU A 172 -3.83 4.96 12.30
N GLY A 173 -3.83 4.85 10.97
CA GLY A 173 -3.23 3.71 10.26
C GLY A 173 -1.70 3.64 10.44
N ALA A 174 -1.00 4.78 10.40
CA ALA A 174 0.44 4.82 10.67
C ALA A 174 0.78 4.42 12.11
N VAL A 175 0.02 4.92 13.10
CA VAL A 175 0.14 4.52 14.50
C VAL A 175 -0.10 3.02 14.65
N ALA A 176 -1.15 2.48 14.03
CA ALA A 176 -1.45 1.04 14.05
C ALA A 176 -0.27 0.20 13.55
N ARG A 177 0.35 0.63 12.44
CA ARG A 177 1.54 -0.02 11.89
C ARG A 177 2.70 0.02 12.87
N ASN A 178 2.96 1.17 13.49
CA ASN A 178 4.04 1.31 14.48
C ASN A 178 3.79 0.45 15.73
N VAL A 179 2.54 0.35 16.19
CA VAL A 179 2.16 -0.55 17.31
C VAL A 179 2.43 -2.01 16.94
N VAL A 180 2.00 -2.46 15.76
CA VAL A 180 2.16 -3.86 15.32
C VAL A 180 3.63 -4.23 15.09
N THR A 181 4.45 -3.31 14.60
CA THR A 181 5.85 -3.59 14.22
C THR A 181 6.84 -3.32 15.34
N ASN A 182 6.64 -2.25 16.12
CA ASN A 182 7.60 -1.74 17.10
C ASN A 182 7.01 -1.56 18.50
N GLY A 183 5.69 -1.73 18.69
CA GLY A 183 5.02 -1.47 19.96
C GLY A 183 5.20 -2.57 21.00
N TYR A 184 5.36 -3.81 20.53
CA TYR A 184 5.47 -4.99 21.37
C TYR A 184 6.65 -5.86 20.97
N GLN A 185 7.24 -6.53 21.94
CA GLN A 185 8.27 -7.55 21.75
C GLN A 185 7.90 -8.81 22.52
N ALA A 186 8.41 -9.96 22.09
CA ALA A 186 8.24 -11.20 22.84
C ALA A 186 8.98 -11.09 24.19
N SER A 187 8.32 -11.51 25.27
CA SER A 187 8.94 -11.61 26.59
C SER A 187 10.08 -12.63 26.57
N HIS A 188 10.95 -12.61 27.57
CA HIS A 188 12.08 -13.55 27.68
C HIS A 188 11.66 -15.04 27.66
N SER A 189 10.41 -15.36 28.01
CA SER A 189 9.88 -16.74 27.95
C SER A 189 9.14 -17.07 26.64
N ASN A 190 8.97 -16.12 25.73
CA ASN A 190 8.14 -16.20 24.52
C ASN A 190 6.64 -16.50 24.75
N ASP A 191 6.17 -16.44 26.00
CA ASP A 191 4.77 -16.75 26.34
C ASP A 191 3.87 -15.50 26.37
N ALA A 192 4.45 -14.31 26.36
CA ALA A 192 3.72 -13.04 26.43
C ALA A 192 4.36 -11.96 25.54
N LEU A 193 3.57 -10.94 25.22
CA LEU A 193 4.05 -9.71 24.59
C LEU A 193 4.26 -8.64 25.66
N GLU A 194 5.40 -7.99 25.63
CA GLU A 194 5.74 -6.85 26.49
C GLU A 194 5.81 -5.56 25.68
N GLN A 195 5.37 -4.45 26.28
CA GLN A 195 5.47 -3.13 25.65
C GLN A 195 6.94 -2.73 25.51
N THR A 196 7.31 -2.26 24.32
CA THR A 196 8.64 -1.67 24.08
C THR A 196 8.74 -0.28 24.72
N GLU A 197 9.95 0.25 24.83
CA GLU A 197 10.14 1.62 25.30
C GLU A 197 9.45 2.66 24.40
N TYR A 198 9.37 2.39 23.08
CA TYR A 198 8.58 3.21 22.16
C TYR A 198 7.12 3.33 22.63
N LEU A 199 6.43 2.21 22.87
CA LEU A 199 5.02 2.25 23.23
C LEU A 199 4.79 2.85 24.63
N LYS A 200 5.70 2.56 25.58
CA LYS A 200 5.68 3.19 26.91
C LYS A 200 5.82 4.71 26.81
N LEU A 201 6.65 5.24 25.91
CA LEU A 201 6.80 6.68 25.69
C LEU A 201 5.51 7.30 25.14
N VAL A 202 4.83 6.66 24.18
CA VAL A 202 3.54 7.14 23.67
C VAL A 202 2.50 7.22 24.79
N HIS A 203 2.35 6.17 25.61
CA HIS A 203 1.42 6.20 26.75
C HIS A 203 1.77 7.29 27.77
N ARG A 204 3.06 7.49 28.09
CA ARG A 204 3.48 8.54 29.01
C ARG A 204 3.23 9.93 28.44
N TYR A 205 3.44 10.13 27.14
CA TYR A 205 3.07 11.38 26.45
C TYR A 205 1.58 11.66 26.58
N LEU A 206 0.70 10.69 26.29
CA LEU A 206 -0.75 10.85 26.40
C LEU A 206 -1.17 11.21 27.84
N SER A 207 -0.53 10.61 28.84
CA SER A 207 -0.73 10.99 30.25
C SER A 207 -0.33 12.45 30.51
N GLN A 208 0.84 12.88 30.03
CA GLN A 208 1.31 14.26 30.20
C GLN A 208 0.41 15.26 29.46
N ALA A 209 -0.03 14.94 28.23
CA ALA A 209 -0.93 15.76 27.44
C ALA A 209 -2.29 15.97 28.14
N ARG A 210 -2.86 14.92 28.76
CA ARG A 210 -4.09 15.03 29.57
C ARG A 210 -3.91 15.89 30.81
N GLU A 211 -2.72 15.87 31.44
CA GLU A 211 -2.42 16.77 32.55
C GLU A 211 -2.28 18.23 32.10
N LEU A 212 -1.64 18.47 30.95
CA LEU A 212 -1.53 19.81 30.35
C LEU A 212 -2.89 20.35 29.92
N GLU A 213 -3.77 19.50 29.38
CA GLU A 213 -5.12 19.90 28.98
C GLU A 213 -5.95 20.43 30.17
N LYS A 214 -5.75 19.88 31.37
CA LYS A 214 -6.40 20.37 32.60
C LYS A 214 -5.95 21.77 33.03
N LEU A 215 -4.78 22.22 32.57
CA LEU A 215 -4.25 23.57 32.85
C LEU A 215 -4.72 24.59 31.80
N ALA A 216 -5.22 24.12 30.66
CA ALA A 216 -5.74 24.96 29.60
C ALA A 216 -7.07 25.62 30.01
N ASN A 217 -7.37 26.78 29.44
CA ASN A 217 -8.66 27.44 29.60
C ASN A 217 -9.76 26.76 28.74
N GLU A 218 -10.96 27.35 28.72
CA GLU A 218 -12.09 26.86 27.91
C GLU A 218 -11.77 26.79 26.41
N ASP A 219 -10.91 27.70 25.91
CA ASP A 219 -10.41 27.71 24.53
C ASP A 219 -9.32 26.67 24.26
N LYS A 220 -9.01 25.80 25.24
CA LYS A 220 -7.91 24.83 25.19
C LYS A 220 -6.55 25.48 24.97
N VAL A 221 -6.33 26.64 25.57
CA VAL A 221 -5.03 27.35 25.57
C VAL A 221 -4.46 27.41 26.99
N ILE A 222 -3.21 27.00 27.16
CA ILE A 222 -2.45 27.28 28.38
C ILE A 222 -1.98 28.72 28.31
N ARG A 223 -2.41 29.54 29.27
CA ARG A 223 -2.04 30.96 29.37
C ARG A 223 -1.39 31.24 30.72
N ILE A 224 -0.17 31.78 30.66
CA ILE A 224 0.56 32.33 31.79
C ILE A 224 0.65 33.84 31.56
N GLU A 225 0.11 34.65 32.47
CA GLU A 225 0.10 36.11 32.30
C GLU A 225 1.41 36.77 32.71
N ASN A 226 2.01 36.27 33.79
CA ASN A 226 3.24 36.76 34.40
C ASN A 226 3.93 35.62 35.16
N CYS A 227 5.20 35.82 35.55
CA CYS A 227 6.00 34.76 36.18
C CYS A 227 5.61 34.42 37.62
N ASP A 228 4.89 35.30 38.31
CA ASP A 228 4.39 35.06 39.68
C ASP A 228 3.06 34.30 39.71
N SER A 229 2.50 33.97 38.54
CA SER A 229 1.22 33.26 38.47
C SER A 229 1.32 31.86 39.10
N PRO A 230 0.34 31.46 39.95
CA PRO A 230 0.34 30.13 40.55
C PRO A 230 0.30 29.00 39.51
N LYS A 231 -0.23 29.28 38.31
CA LYS A 231 -0.25 28.33 37.18
C LYS A 231 1.14 27.95 36.69
N VAL A 232 2.17 28.77 36.92
CA VAL A 232 3.55 28.49 36.51
C VAL A 232 4.09 27.27 37.23
N ALA A 233 3.90 27.17 38.55
CA ALA A 233 4.38 26.05 39.34
C ALA A 233 3.72 24.73 38.90
N ASP A 234 2.41 24.76 38.64
CA ASP A 234 1.69 23.59 38.13
C ASP A 234 2.12 23.17 36.73
N LEU A 235 2.29 24.13 35.82
CA LEU A 235 2.78 23.87 34.47
C LEU A 235 4.17 23.24 34.51
N LEU A 236 5.12 23.85 35.22
CA LEU A 236 6.49 23.35 35.32
C LEU A 236 6.53 21.95 35.96
N ARG A 237 5.70 21.69 36.98
CA ARG A 237 5.57 20.36 37.58
C ARG A 237 5.11 19.30 36.56
N VAL A 238 4.13 19.61 35.71
CA VAL A 238 3.67 18.69 34.66
C VAL A 238 4.75 18.46 33.61
N LEU A 239 5.51 19.50 33.27
CA LEU A 239 6.64 19.46 32.33
C LEU A 239 7.90 18.79 32.92
N GLY A 240 7.99 18.63 34.25
CA GLY A 240 9.14 18.02 34.93
C GLY A 240 10.25 19.00 35.34
N PHE A 241 9.95 20.29 35.37
CA PHE A 241 10.86 21.37 35.74
C PHE A 241 10.40 22.09 37.02
N ARG A 242 11.29 22.89 37.60
CA ARG A 242 10.96 23.94 38.57
C ARG A 242 11.74 25.20 38.23
N MET A 243 11.30 26.35 38.76
CA MET A 243 12.12 27.56 38.71
C MET A 243 13.21 27.50 39.78
N ARG A 244 14.43 27.84 39.39
CA ARG A 244 15.53 28.19 40.29
C ARG A 244 15.77 29.70 40.15
N GLY A 245 15.75 30.42 41.27
CA GLY A 245 15.75 31.89 41.28
C GLY A 245 14.34 32.48 41.47
N GLY A 246 14.25 33.80 41.65
CA GLY A 246 12.97 34.52 41.72
C GLY A 246 12.40 34.80 40.32
N CYS A 247 11.10 35.08 40.23
CA CYS A 247 10.44 35.56 39.01
C CYS A 247 11.20 36.76 38.41
N GLY A 248 11.47 36.72 37.10
CA GLY A 248 12.25 37.73 36.37
C GLY A 248 13.60 37.24 35.84
N SER A 249 14.57 38.13 35.69
CA SER A 249 15.82 37.91 34.94
C SER A 249 16.65 36.70 35.38
N ASP A 250 16.50 36.30 36.64
CA ASP A 250 17.28 35.26 37.31
C ASP A 250 16.63 33.87 37.24
N VAL A 251 15.44 33.74 36.62
CA VAL A 251 14.78 32.45 36.41
C VAL A 251 15.63 31.56 35.54
N VAL A 252 15.90 30.35 36.04
CA VAL A 252 16.43 29.22 35.29
C VAL A 252 15.52 28.02 35.51
N LEU A 253 15.20 27.28 34.45
CA LEU A 253 14.44 26.04 34.58
C LEU A 253 15.35 24.88 34.96
N GLU A 254 15.09 24.28 36.12
CA GLU A 254 15.84 23.13 36.63
C GLU A 254 15.01 21.85 36.49
N THR A 255 15.58 20.81 35.88
CA THR A 255 14.94 19.50 35.76
C THR A 255 14.81 18.82 37.13
N VAL A 256 13.58 18.49 37.52
CA VAL A 256 13.29 17.75 38.78
C VAL A 256 12.64 16.39 38.53
N ASN A 257 12.10 16.17 37.34
CA ASN A 257 11.62 14.87 36.89
C ASN A 257 12.12 14.61 35.46
N ALA A 258 13.20 13.84 35.35
CA ALA A 258 13.86 13.56 34.08
C ALA A 258 12.93 12.91 33.05
N THR A 259 12.04 12.00 33.48
CA THR A 259 11.09 11.33 32.58
C THR A 259 10.10 12.31 31.96
N ARG A 260 9.56 13.24 32.75
CA ARG A 260 8.64 14.28 32.25
C ARG A 260 9.35 15.32 31.38
N ALA A 261 10.54 15.75 31.80
CA ALA A 261 11.35 16.72 31.05
C ALA A 261 11.79 16.17 29.69
N PHE A 262 12.09 14.86 29.62
CA PHE A 262 12.35 14.17 28.37
C PHE A 262 11.15 14.26 27.43
N LEU A 263 9.94 13.90 27.89
CA LEU A 263 8.71 13.98 27.08
C LEU A 263 8.40 15.40 26.63
N THR A 264 8.59 16.39 27.50
CA THR A 264 8.42 17.82 27.17
C THR A 264 9.34 18.24 26.03
N THR A 265 10.61 17.89 26.11
CA THR A 265 11.60 18.25 25.09
C THR A 265 11.32 17.51 23.77
N ASP A 266 11.08 16.21 23.84
CA ASP A 266 10.96 15.34 22.65
C ASP A 266 9.64 15.55 21.88
N SER A 267 8.56 15.84 22.61
CA SER A 267 7.27 16.24 22.01
C SER A 267 7.34 17.61 21.31
N GLY A 268 8.42 18.36 21.52
CA GLY A 268 8.61 19.68 20.93
C GLY A 268 7.81 20.79 21.61
N PHE A 269 7.51 20.65 22.91
CA PHE A 269 6.97 21.75 23.69
C PHE A 269 7.95 22.94 23.66
N PRO A 270 7.49 24.19 23.49
CA PRO A 270 8.35 25.36 23.33
C PRO A 270 8.92 25.83 24.68
N LEU A 271 9.76 24.99 25.29
CA LEU A 271 10.40 25.27 26.57
C LEU A 271 11.26 26.54 26.55
N PRO A 272 12.05 26.84 25.49
CA PRO A 272 12.82 28.08 25.41
C PRO A 272 11.93 29.33 25.43
N ASP A 273 10.77 29.28 24.77
CA ASP A 273 9.83 30.40 24.74
C ASP A 273 9.17 30.61 26.11
N LEU A 274 8.84 29.51 26.80
CA LEU A 274 8.33 29.57 28.17
C LEU A 274 9.37 30.17 29.12
N GLU A 275 10.63 29.69 29.08
CA GLU A 275 11.70 30.23 29.90
C GLU A 275 11.94 31.71 29.63
N GLN A 276 11.98 32.11 28.36
CA GLN A 276 12.14 33.51 27.97
C GLN A 276 10.98 34.38 28.44
N ALA A 277 9.74 33.89 28.35
CA ALA A 277 8.56 34.59 28.83
C ALA A 277 8.62 34.79 30.35
N LEU A 278 9.02 33.77 31.11
CA LEU A 278 9.21 33.87 32.56
C LEU A 278 10.34 34.84 32.93
N ARG A 279 11.47 34.81 32.20
CA ARG A 279 12.61 35.71 32.44
C ARG A 279 12.31 37.17 32.17
N THR A 280 11.47 37.44 31.16
CA THR A 280 11.09 38.80 30.76
C THR A 280 9.76 39.26 31.36
N ASN A 281 9.16 38.44 32.22
CA ASN A 281 7.84 38.66 32.80
C ASN A 281 6.77 39.02 31.73
N ARG A 282 6.79 38.30 30.61
CA ARG A 282 5.84 38.45 29.51
C ARG A 282 4.84 37.29 29.49
N PRO A 283 3.64 37.49 28.92
CA PRO A 283 2.68 36.42 28.78
C PRO A 283 3.21 35.28 27.90
N PHE A 284 2.91 34.05 28.28
CA PHE A 284 3.13 32.85 27.48
C PHE A 284 1.78 32.22 27.13
N SER A 285 1.65 31.75 25.89
CA SER A 285 0.44 31.11 25.37
C SER A 285 0.84 29.85 24.59
N TYR A 286 0.19 28.74 24.89
CA TYR A 286 0.41 27.47 24.19
C TYR A 286 -0.92 26.81 23.86
N ASP A 287 -1.10 26.47 22.58
CA ASP A 287 -2.28 25.78 22.08
C ASP A 287 -2.26 24.32 22.52
N MET A 288 -3.30 23.91 23.25
CA MET A 288 -3.55 22.55 23.74
C MET A 288 -4.80 21.93 23.09
N GLN A 289 -5.25 22.46 21.95
CA GLN A 289 -6.36 21.88 21.19
C GLN A 289 -6.12 20.39 20.94
N PRO A 290 -7.09 19.52 21.29
CA PRO A 290 -6.91 18.10 21.12
C PRO A 290 -6.94 17.74 19.63
N THR A 291 -6.17 16.71 19.29
CA THR A 291 -6.01 16.31 17.90
C THR A 291 -7.22 15.53 17.42
N ARG A 292 -7.81 15.95 16.30
CA ARG A 292 -8.93 15.23 15.66
C ARG A 292 -8.41 14.39 14.50
N LEU A 293 -8.45 13.07 14.65
CA LEU A 293 -7.96 12.11 13.64
C LEU A 293 -9.13 11.43 12.94
N GLY A 294 -8.94 11.04 11.68
CA GLY A 294 -9.89 10.19 10.98
C GLY A 294 -9.86 8.76 11.52
N ILE A 295 -11.04 8.14 11.65
CA ILE A 295 -11.19 6.74 12.05
C ILE A 295 -12.15 6.04 11.09
N LEU A 296 -11.80 4.82 10.66
CA LEU A 296 -12.70 4.01 9.84
C LEU A 296 -13.89 3.55 10.69
N TYR A 297 -15.12 3.61 10.19
CA TYR A 297 -16.32 3.01 10.80
C TYR A 297 -16.73 3.50 12.21
N GLY A 298 -16.11 4.56 12.73
CA GLY A 298 -16.43 5.11 14.06
C GLY A 298 -15.83 4.33 15.23
N VAL A 299 -15.70 5.00 16.38
CA VAL A 299 -15.13 4.43 17.60
C VAL A 299 -15.97 3.26 18.09
N GLU A 300 -17.29 3.35 17.93
CA GLU A 300 -18.26 2.37 18.39
C GLU A 300 -18.04 1.01 17.75
N TYR A 301 -17.66 0.97 16.46
CA TYR A 301 -17.39 -0.27 15.76
C TYR A 301 -16.18 -1.01 16.35
N TRP A 302 -15.11 -0.28 16.68
CA TRP A 302 -13.88 -0.86 17.20
C TRP A 302 -13.96 -1.20 18.69
N ALA A 303 -14.72 -0.42 19.45
CA ALA A 303 -14.99 -0.66 20.87
C ALA A 303 -16.03 -1.76 21.10
N ALA A 304 -16.82 -2.14 20.08
CA ALA A 304 -17.82 -3.20 20.17
C ALA A 304 -17.18 -4.57 20.48
N GLY A 305 -17.23 -4.96 21.75
CA GLY A 305 -16.85 -6.31 22.22
C GLY A 305 -15.75 -6.37 23.27
N GLY A 306 -15.23 -5.23 23.75
CA GLY A 306 -14.36 -5.18 24.93
C GLY A 306 -15.15 -5.20 26.24
N LYS A 307 -14.66 -5.92 27.27
CA LYS A 307 -15.06 -5.70 28.68
C LYS A 307 -14.29 -4.50 29.24
N GLU A 308 -14.42 -3.36 28.59
CA GLU A 308 -13.64 -2.18 28.95
C GLU A 308 -14.38 -1.33 29.98
N LYS A 309 -13.61 -0.63 30.80
CA LYS A 309 -14.15 0.28 31.80
C LYS A 309 -14.90 1.39 31.05
N GLU A 310 -16.16 1.63 31.42
CA GLU A 310 -16.90 2.80 30.95
C GLU A 310 -16.02 4.06 31.09
N GLY A 311 -15.83 4.80 29.98
CA GLY A 311 -15.03 6.03 29.94
C GLY A 311 -13.55 5.89 29.56
N ALA A 312 -13.08 4.71 29.14
CA ALA A 312 -11.73 4.58 28.55
C ALA A 312 -11.64 5.30 27.19
N ASP A 313 -10.55 6.05 26.98
CA ASP A 313 -10.29 6.76 25.73
C ASP A 313 -9.87 5.78 24.63
N PHE A 314 -10.43 5.90 23.43
CA PHE A 314 -10.22 4.95 22.34
C PHE A 314 -8.73 4.80 21.99
N ILE A 315 -7.96 5.88 22.03
CA ILE A 315 -6.54 5.82 21.70
C ILE A 315 -5.77 4.91 22.66
N ASP A 316 -6.16 4.83 23.94
CA ASP A 316 -5.51 3.92 24.89
C ASP A 316 -5.85 2.47 24.60
N ILE A 317 -7.11 2.20 24.26
CA ILE A 317 -7.59 0.86 23.85
C ILE A 317 -6.84 0.41 22.60
N PHE A 318 -6.75 1.30 21.60
CA PHE A 318 -6.09 1.05 20.34
C PHE A 318 -4.60 0.73 20.53
N LEU A 319 -3.88 1.57 21.28
CA LEU A 319 -2.46 1.37 21.55
C LEU A 319 -2.17 0.12 22.39
N SER A 320 -3.11 -0.30 23.25
CA SER A 320 -2.95 -1.44 24.15
C SER A 320 -3.26 -2.79 23.49
N ASP A 321 -3.79 -2.79 22.27
CA ASP A 321 -4.24 -4.00 21.60
C ASP A 321 -3.64 -4.14 20.18
N PRO A 322 -2.50 -4.85 20.04
CA PRO A 322 -1.85 -5.02 18.74
C PRO A 322 -2.71 -5.81 17.75
N SER A 323 -3.63 -6.67 18.23
CA SER A 323 -4.55 -7.40 17.35
C SER A 323 -5.62 -6.48 16.78
N LEU A 324 -6.10 -5.51 17.56
CA LEU A 324 -7.02 -4.47 17.09
C LEU A 324 -6.33 -3.55 16.07
N CYS A 325 -5.12 -3.07 16.35
CA CYS A 325 -4.33 -2.30 15.37
C CYS A 325 -4.13 -3.08 14.07
N ARG A 326 -3.82 -4.37 14.16
CA ARG A 326 -3.63 -5.21 12.98
C ARG A 326 -4.90 -5.42 12.18
N LEU A 327 -6.05 -5.55 12.86
CA LEU A 327 -7.34 -5.61 12.20
C LEU A 327 -7.66 -4.30 11.48
N TYR A 328 -7.39 -3.16 12.12
CA TYR A 328 -7.54 -1.83 11.53
C TYR A 328 -6.74 -1.72 10.23
N LEU A 329 -5.48 -2.15 10.24
CA LEU A 329 -4.64 -2.21 9.02
C LEU A 329 -5.24 -3.12 7.95
N GLY A 330 -5.70 -4.31 8.31
CA GLY A 330 -6.31 -5.24 7.36
C GLY A 330 -7.55 -4.67 6.68
N LEU A 331 -8.46 -4.06 7.45
CA LEU A 331 -9.68 -3.45 6.91
C LEU A 331 -9.40 -2.15 6.14
N SER A 332 -8.36 -1.40 6.49
CA SER A 332 -7.98 -0.17 5.76
C SER A 332 -7.52 -0.40 4.33
N LYS A 333 -7.12 -1.64 3.99
CA LYS A 333 -6.64 -2.00 2.64
C LYS A 333 -7.77 -2.44 1.70
N LEU A 334 -8.96 -2.67 2.24
CA LEU A 334 -10.11 -3.14 1.45
C LEU A 334 -10.73 -1.97 0.69
N ASP A 335 -11.28 -2.26 -0.49
CA ASP A 335 -12.16 -1.29 -1.13
C ASP A 335 -13.45 -1.13 -0.30
N ARG A 336 -14.04 0.05 -0.38
CA ARG A 336 -15.14 0.46 0.49
C ARG A 336 -16.37 -0.46 0.42
N GLU A 337 -16.74 -0.95 -0.76
CA GLU A 337 -17.90 -1.86 -0.91
C GLU A 337 -17.61 -3.18 -0.19
N THR A 338 -16.44 -3.76 -0.46
CA THR A 338 -16.01 -4.99 0.19
C THR A 338 -15.94 -4.84 1.70
N ALA A 339 -15.38 -3.75 2.19
CA ALA A 339 -15.24 -3.49 3.61
C ALA A 339 -16.60 -3.32 4.31
N GLU A 340 -17.54 -2.61 3.68
CA GLU A 340 -18.89 -2.42 4.21
C GLU A 340 -19.70 -3.73 4.28
N GLU A 341 -19.65 -4.54 3.23
CA GLU A 341 -20.31 -5.85 3.21
C GLU A 341 -19.75 -6.77 4.29
N ILE A 342 -18.43 -6.78 4.43
CA ILE A 342 -17.72 -7.53 5.48
C ILE A 342 -18.12 -7.04 6.87
N ARG A 343 -18.14 -5.73 7.09
CA ARG A 343 -18.46 -5.09 8.37
C ARG A 343 -19.87 -5.40 8.84
N LYS A 344 -20.84 -5.37 7.93
CA LYS A 344 -22.26 -5.64 8.24
C LYS A 344 -22.51 -7.11 8.56
N ALA A 345 -21.82 -8.02 7.87
CA ALA A 345 -22.11 -9.44 7.94
C ALA A 345 -21.35 -10.17 9.06
N VAL A 346 -20.19 -9.68 9.48
CA VAL A 346 -19.29 -10.42 10.38
C VAL A 346 -18.85 -9.55 11.57
N PRO A 347 -19.04 -10.01 12.82
CA PRO A 347 -18.63 -9.26 14.01
C PRO A 347 -17.12 -8.98 14.06
N VAL A 348 -16.73 -7.78 14.52
CA VAL A 348 -15.33 -7.34 14.62
C VAL A 348 -14.43 -8.33 15.38
N GLN A 349 -14.95 -8.93 16.47
CA GLN A 349 -14.21 -9.90 17.29
C GLN A 349 -13.84 -11.17 16.51
N ARG A 350 -14.68 -11.56 15.54
CA ARG A 350 -14.43 -12.75 14.72
C ARG A 350 -13.27 -12.51 13.74
N PHE A 351 -13.19 -11.31 13.16
CA PHE A 351 -12.01 -10.95 12.35
C PHE A 351 -10.77 -10.71 13.17
N LYS A 352 -10.90 -10.16 14.38
CA LYS A 352 -9.76 -9.93 15.26
C LYS A 352 -8.95 -11.21 15.50
N ALA A 353 -9.62 -12.36 15.65
CA ALA A 353 -8.96 -13.66 15.77
C ALA A 353 -8.05 -14.01 14.56
N PHE A 354 -8.38 -13.52 13.37
CA PHE A 354 -7.64 -13.76 12.12
C PHE A 354 -7.08 -12.46 11.51
N ALA A 355 -6.91 -11.41 12.32
CA ALA A 355 -6.49 -10.08 11.85
C ALA A 355 -5.15 -10.12 11.13
N HIS A 356 -4.23 -10.97 11.62
CA HIS A 356 -2.93 -11.19 11.01
C HIS A 356 -3.02 -11.79 9.60
N VAL A 357 -3.96 -12.71 9.36
CA VAL A 357 -4.19 -13.30 8.03
C VAL A 357 -4.81 -12.27 7.10
N LEU A 358 -5.81 -11.51 7.57
CA LEU A 358 -6.46 -10.44 6.80
C LEU A 358 -5.46 -9.35 6.40
N ASP A 359 -4.64 -8.89 7.34
CA ASP A 359 -3.61 -7.88 7.11
C ASP A 359 -2.62 -8.30 6.01
N PHE A 360 -2.23 -9.58 5.95
CA PHE A 360 -1.32 -10.08 4.93
C PHE A 360 -1.98 -10.38 3.58
N PHE A 361 -3.12 -11.05 3.57
CA PHE A 361 -3.70 -11.68 2.36
C PHE A 361 -5.06 -11.10 1.95
N GLY A 362 -5.66 -10.23 2.77
CA GLY A 362 -6.99 -9.67 2.54
C GLY A 362 -7.04 -8.50 1.55
N GLY A 363 -5.91 -7.85 1.25
CA GLY A 363 -5.89 -6.63 0.44
C GLY A 363 -6.35 -6.77 -1.02
N MET A 364 -6.61 -7.99 -1.49
CA MET A 364 -7.16 -8.27 -2.82
C MET A 364 -8.61 -8.81 -2.76
N PHE A 365 -9.24 -8.81 -1.59
CA PHE A 365 -10.62 -9.23 -1.46
C PHE A 365 -11.54 -8.25 -2.17
N GLU A 366 -12.48 -8.82 -2.91
CA GLU A 366 -13.48 -8.08 -3.66
C GLU A 366 -14.84 -8.74 -3.45
N ILE A 367 -15.83 -7.95 -3.03
CA ILE A 367 -17.24 -8.31 -3.01
C ILE A 367 -17.98 -7.40 -3.98
N ARG A 368 -18.69 -8.00 -4.94
CA ARG A 368 -19.57 -7.27 -5.88
C ARG A 368 -20.95 -7.91 -5.87
N GLY A 369 -21.97 -7.09 -5.58
CA GLY A 369 -23.35 -7.59 -5.49
C GLY A 369 -23.50 -8.74 -4.48
N GLY A 370 -22.79 -8.65 -3.35
CA GLY A 370 -22.78 -9.68 -2.30
C GLY A 370 -21.92 -10.91 -2.59
N LYS A 371 -21.31 -11.03 -3.78
CA LYS A 371 -20.50 -12.19 -4.18
C LYS A 371 -19.01 -11.93 -4.03
N ALA A 372 -18.27 -12.86 -3.45
CA ALA A 372 -16.81 -12.85 -3.46
C ALA A 372 -16.29 -13.12 -4.88
N ALA A 373 -15.36 -12.29 -5.34
CA ALA A 373 -14.50 -12.65 -6.46
C ALA A 373 -13.71 -13.92 -6.12
N ILE A 374 -13.44 -14.79 -7.10
CA ILE A 374 -12.64 -16.00 -6.89
C ILE A 374 -11.72 -16.27 -8.08
N PRO A 375 -10.48 -16.75 -7.85
CA PRO A 375 -9.59 -17.18 -8.92
C PRO A 375 -10.22 -18.29 -9.76
N GLY A 376 -10.20 -18.14 -11.08
CA GLY A 376 -10.78 -19.11 -12.02
C GLY A 376 -12.28 -18.95 -12.27
N GLY A 377 -12.96 -18.00 -11.61
CA GLY A 377 -14.34 -17.64 -11.89
C GLY A 377 -15.33 -18.80 -11.74
N GLN A 378 -16.40 -18.80 -12.55
CA GLN A 378 -17.57 -19.67 -12.36
C GLN A 378 -17.23 -21.17 -12.31
N ARG A 379 -16.25 -21.65 -13.09
CA ARG A 379 -15.87 -23.08 -13.11
C ARG A 379 -15.29 -23.57 -11.78
N THR A 380 -14.82 -22.67 -10.92
CA THR A 380 -14.17 -23.01 -9.65
C THR A 380 -15.08 -22.88 -8.44
N VAL A 381 -16.33 -22.43 -8.62
CA VAL A 381 -17.27 -22.18 -7.52
C VAL A 381 -17.42 -23.40 -6.62
N ALA A 382 -17.62 -24.60 -7.20
CA ALA A 382 -17.77 -25.83 -6.44
C ALA A 382 -16.52 -26.18 -5.64
N ALA A 383 -15.33 -26.09 -6.26
CA ALA A 383 -14.07 -26.41 -5.61
C ALA A 383 -13.70 -25.41 -4.50
N TRP A 384 -13.92 -24.10 -4.71
CA TRP A 384 -13.74 -23.11 -3.64
C TRP A 384 -14.75 -23.30 -2.51
N THR A 385 -16.01 -23.63 -2.83
CA THR A 385 -17.03 -23.92 -1.81
C THR A 385 -16.63 -25.10 -0.93
N GLU A 386 -16.06 -26.15 -1.52
CA GLU A 386 -15.57 -27.31 -0.79
C GLU A 386 -14.34 -26.97 0.08
N LEU A 387 -13.36 -26.25 -0.47
CA LEU A 387 -12.14 -25.90 0.25
C LEU A 387 -12.40 -24.94 1.43
N VAL A 388 -13.20 -23.90 1.20
CA VAL A 388 -13.55 -22.86 2.18
C VAL A 388 -14.65 -23.34 3.13
N GLY A 389 -15.56 -24.18 2.66
CA GLY A 389 -16.77 -24.58 3.36
C GLY A 389 -17.91 -23.56 3.27
N ALA A 390 -17.78 -22.49 2.48
CA ALA A 390 -18.84 -21.54 2.16
C ALA A 390 -18.78 -21.16 0.69
N GLY A 391 -19.93 -20.87 0.08
CA GLY A 391 -20.01 -20.48 -1.32
C GLY A 391 -19.67 -19.00 -1.54
N PRO A 392 -19.12 -18.64 -2.71
CA PRO A 392 -18.78 -17.26 -3.04
C PRO A 392 -20.01 -16.34 -3.15
N ASP A 393 -21.22 -16.89 -3.32
CA ASP A 393 -22.47 -16.12 -3.31
C ASP A 393 -22.77 -15.43 -1.97
N SER A 394 -22.10 -15.84 -0.88
CA SER A 394 -22.13 -15.18 0.42
C SER A 394 -20.76 -14.60 0.75
N GLY A 395 -20.36 -13.54 0.02
CA GLY A 395 -18.97 -13.08 -0.06
C GLY A 395 -18.30 -12.80 1.29
N ALA A 396 -19.00 -12.12 2.20
CA ALA A 396 -18.44 -11.82 3.53
C ALA A 396 -18.19 -13.10 4.37
N VAL A 397 -19.12 -14.05 4.33
CA VAL A 397 -18.98 -15.36 5.01
C VAL A 397 -17.90 -16.21 4.34
N PHE A 398 -17.80 -16.15 3.01
CA PHE A 398 -16.74 -16.80 2.26
C PHE A 398 -15.36 -16.32 2.73
N TYR A 399 -15.12 -15.01 2.77
CA TYR A 399 -13.84 -14.47 3.20
C TYR A 399 -13.54 -14.71 4.68
N GLU A 400 -14.54 -14.65 5.57
CA GLU A 400 -14.36 -15.01 6.97
C GLU A 400 -13.86 -16.47 7.12
N ARG A 401 -14.51 -17.42 6.44
CA ARG A 401 -14.08 -18.83 6.48
C ARG A 401 -12.74 -19.05 5.79
N LEU A 402 -12.47 -18.34 4.69
CA LEU A 402 -11.21 -18.41 3.96
C LEU A 402 -10.03 -18.03 4.86
N LEU A 403 -10.17 -16.96 5.66
CA LEU A 403 -9.16 -16.49 6.61
C LEU A 403 -8.95 -17.47 7.75
N ALA A 404 -10.03 -18.07 8.27
CA ALA A 404 -9.99 -19.02 9.37
C ALA A 404 -9.45 -20.41 8.98
N ARG A 405 -9.55 -20.76 7.69
CA ARG A 405 -9.26 -22.11 7.21
C ARG A 405 -7.77 -22.41 7.29
N ASP A 406 -7.44 -23.55 7.90
CA ASP A 406 -6.10 -24.12 7.95
C ASP A 406 -5.04 -23.09 8.41
N ASP A 407 -5.33 -22.36 9.50
CA ASP A 407 -4.48 -21.29 10.06
C ASP A 407 -4.13 -20.16 9.06
N GLY A 408 -4.93 -19.98 8.00
CA GLY A 408 -4.74 -18.98 6.95
C GLY A 408 -3.97 -19.48 5.72
N TRP A 409 -3.59 -20.76 5.64
CA TRP A 409 -2.94 -21.33 4.45
C TRP A 409 -3.82 -21.25 3.20
N LEU A 410 -5.14 -21.38 3.34
CA LEU A 410 -6.04 -21.23 2.20
C LEU A 410 -6.08 -19.79 1.69
N ALA A 411 -6.11 -18.79 2.59
CA ALA A 411 -6.05 -17.38 2.22
C ALA A 411 -4.74 -17.03 1.50
N SER A 412 -3.61 -17.60 1.94
CA SER A 412 -2.31 -17.46 1.27
C SER A 412 -2.31 -18.02 -0.15
N PHE A 413 -2.89 -19.21 -0.36
CA PHE A 413 -3.00 -19.83 -1.69
C PHE A 413 -3.95 -19.03 -2.60
N TYR A 414 -5.07 -18.58 -2.06
CA TYR A 414 -6.02 -17.70 -2.73
C TYR A 414 -5.36 -16.39 -3.21
N ASP A 415 -4.58 -15.70 -2.36
CA ASP A 415 -3.84 -14.48 -2.73
C ASP A 415 -2.84 -14.74 -3.86
N ALA A 416 -2.13 -15.87 -3.84
CA ALA A 416 -1.17 -16.22 -4.91
C ALA A 416 -1.86 -16.44 -6.27
N LEU A 417 -3.06 -17.03 -6.27
CA LEU A 417 -3.83 -17.25 -7.50
C LEU A 417 -4.50 -15.96 -8.02
N LEU A 418 -4.98 -15.08 -7.14
CA LEU A 418 -5.59 -13.80 -7.57
C LEU A 418 -4.63 -12.87 -8.32
N ARG A 419 -3.32 -13.02 -8.10
CA ARG A 419 -2.29 -12.13 -8.65
C ARG A 419 -1.81 -12.54 -10.05
N ILE A 420 -2.19 -13.72 -10.52
CA ILE A 420 -1.79 -14.24 -11.83
C ILE A 420 -2.96 -14.23 -12.82
N ARG A 421 -2.66 -14.28 -14.11
CA ARG A 421 -3.65 -14.25 -15.21
C ARG A 421 -3.20 -15.15 -16.35
N GLY A 422 -4.11 -15.43 -17.28
CA GLY A 422 -3.81 -16.19 -18.50
C GLY A 422 -3.63 -17.69 -18.27
N PRO A 423 -2.85 -18.39 -19.13
CA PRO A 423 -2.77 -19.85 -19.14
C PRO A 423 -2.37 -20.48 -17.80
N VAL A 424 -1.50 -19.83 -17.04
CA VAL A 424 -1.06 -20.33 -15.72
C VAL A 424 -2.21 -20.32 -14.72
N LEU A 425 -3.00 -19.23 -14.69
CA LEU A 425 -4.20 -19.18 -13.86
C LEU A 425 -5.17 -20.28 -14.29
N GLU A 426 -5.34 -20.48 -15.60
CA GLU A 426 -6.23 -21.52 -16.11
C GLU A 426 -5.81 -22.94 -15.72
N TYR A 427 -4.51 -23.19 -15.78
CA TYR A 427 -3.92 -24.46 -15.38
C TYR A 427 -4.13 -24.74 -13.89
N LEU A 428 -3.75 -23.78 -13.03
CA LEU A 428 -3.78 -23.91 -11.57
C LEU A 428 -5.19 -23.86 -10.97
N THR A 429 -6.17 -23.33 -11.71
CA THR A 429 -7.58 -23.26 -11.31
C THR A 429 -8.47 -24.28 -12.01
N GLU A 430 -7.88 -25.30 -12.65
CA GLU A 430 -8.62 -26.53 -12.94
C GLU A 430 -9.02 -27.17 -11.59
N PRO A 431 -10.31 -27.50 -11.35
CA PRO A 431 -10.81 -27.88 -10.03
C PRO A 431 -10.01 -28.96 -9.29
N GLU A 432 -9.62 -30.04 -9.96
CA GLU A 432 -8.90 -31.14 -9.32
C GLU A 432 -7.44 -30.77 -9.04
N ARG A 433 -6.76 -30.11 -9.98
CA ARG A 433 -5.41 -29.55 -9.76
C ARG A 433 -5.37 -28.51 -8.66
N MET A 434 -6.36 -27.63 -8.59
CA MET A 434 -6.44 -26.59 -7.55
C MET A 434 -6.48 -27.22 -6.17
N LYS A 435 -7.32 -28.25 -5.98
CA LYS A 435 -7.38 -29.01 -4.72
C LYS A 435 -6.07 -29.74 -4.45
N ARG A 436 -5.52 -30.42 -5.46
CA ARG A 436 -4.24 -31.15 -5.38
C ARG A 436 -3.11 -30.25 -4.87
N PHE A 437 -2.89 -29.11 -5.52
CA PHE A 437 -1.83 -28.18 -5.16
C PHE A 437 -2.08 -27.49 -3.82
N TYR A 438 -3.33 -27.15 -3.50
CA TYR A 438 -3.66 -26.64 -2.17
C TYR A 438 -3.35 -27.65 -1.07
N LEU A 439 -3.72 -28.92 -1.23
CA LEU A 439 -3.44 -29.96 -0.24
C LEU A 439 -1.94 -30.16 -0.02
N ALA A 440 -1.13 -29.98 -1.07
CA ALA A 440 0.32 -29.97 -0.98
C ALA A 440 0.84 -28.81 -0.12
N VAL A 441 0.33 -27.59 -0.33
CA VAL A 441 0.63 -26.41 0.49
C VAL A 441 0.17 -26.61 1.95
N ARG A 442 -1.08 -27.07 2.15
CA ARG A 442 -1.68 -27.28 3.48
C ARG A 442 -0.90 -28.30 4.32
N GLY A 443 -0.34 -29.32 3.68
CA GLY A 443 0.39 -30.39 4.36
C GLY A 443 -0.46 -31.08 5.44
N LYS A 444 0.21 -31.64 6.47
CA LYS A 444 -0.44 -32.29 7.62
C LYS A 444 -0.56 -31.40 8.86
N VAL A 445 0.36 -30.45 9.02
CA VAL A 445 0.42 -29.55 10.17
C VAL A 445 0.26 -28.15 9.60
N THR A 446 -0.72 -27.39 10.06
CA THR A 446 -1.02 -26.04 9.56
C THR A 446 -0.36 -24.95 10.39
N SER A 447 -0.01 -25.25 11.64
CA SER A 447 0.72 -24.37 12.54
C SER A 447 2.25 -24.50 12.40
N PRO A 448 3.01 -23.40 12.41
CA PRO A 448 2.53 -22.02 12.39
C PRO A 448 1.90 -21.64 11.05
N GLY A 449 0.82 -20.83 11.09
CA GLY A 449 0.17 -20.30 9.90
C GLY A 449 1.06 -19.33 9.11
N PRO A 450 0.73 -19.03 7.84
CA PRO A 450 1.56 -18.25 6.93
C PRO A 450 1.65 -16.75 7.28
N ALA A 451 0.81 -16.29 8.22
CA ALA A 451 0.74 -14.92 8.70
C ALA A 451 1.39 -14.70 10.08
N ARG A 452 2.04 -15.73 10.65
CA ARG A 452 2.79 -15.63 11.91
C ARG A 452 4.07 -14.79 11.79
N PRO A 453 4.89 -14.93 10.72
CA PRO A 453 6.13 -14.14 10.60
C PRO A 453 5.85 -12.66 10.29
N VAL A 454 6.89 -11.82 10.42
CA VAL A 454 6.86 -10.40 10.03
C VAL A 454 6.76 -10.23 8.50
N PHE A 455 7.26 -11.21 7.74
CA PHE A 455 7.19 -11.26 6.29
C PHE A 455 6.16 -12.29 5.83
N ARG A 456 5.61 -12.09 4.63
CA ARG A 456 4.68 -13.04 4.02
C ARG A 456 5.39 -14.37 3.75
N SER A 457 4.89 -15.46 4.35
CA SER A 457 5.39 -16.82 4.07
C SER A 457 5.03 -17.34 2.68
N ASN A 458 4.31 -16.57 1.86
CA ASN A 458 3.88 -16.97 0.52
C ASN A 458 4.77 -16.44 -0.61
N ALA A 459 5.89 -15.80 -0.31
CA ALA A 459 6.78 -15.23 -1.34
C ALA A 459 7.22 -16.27 -2.37
N ASP A 460 7.66 -17.45 -1.92
CA ASP A 460 8.06 -18.56 -2.79
C ASP A 460 6.88 -19.09 -3.63
N MET A 461 5.68 -19.14 -3.05
CA MET A 461 4.46 -19.51 -3.78
C MET A 461 4.11 -18.49 -4.86
N MET A 462 4.21 -17.20 -4.55
CA MET A 462 4.01 -16.12 -5.50
C MET A 462 5.05 -16.15 -6.62
N LEU A 463 6.32 -16.42 -6.31
CA LEU A 463 7.37 -16.57 -7.31
C LEU A 463 7.10 -17.78 -8.20
N LEU A 464 6.72 -18.93 -7.62
CA LEU A 464 6.36 -20.12 -8.40
C LEU A 464 5.18 -19.83 -9.34
N THR A 465 4.07 -19.29 -8.83
CA THR A 465 2.87 -19.07 -9.66
C THR A 465 3.07 -18.00 -10.73
N THR A 466 3.89 -16.97 -10.47
CA THR A 466 4.18 -15.92 -11.46
C THR A 466 5.24 -16.32 -12.49
N ARG A 467 6.14 -17.25 -12.15
CA ARG A 467 7.21 -17.72 -13.05
C ARG A 467 6.89 -19.01 -13.78
N LEU A 468 5.88 -19.77 -13.35
CA LEU A 468 5.42 -20.96 -14.05
C LEU A 468 5.04 -20.60 -15.50
N ARG A 469 5.43 -21.46 -16.45
CA ARG A 469 5.13 -21.29 -17.87
C ARG A 469 4.24 -22.43 -18.31
N ILE A 470 3.22 -22.09 -19.08
CA ILE A 470 2.41 -23.06 -19.82
C ILE A 470 2.83 -22.96 -21.29
N ASP A 471 3.20 -24.08 -21.88
CA ASP A 471 3.55 -24.17 -23.29
C ASP A 471 2.31 -24.08 -24.20
N SER A 472 2.53 -24.05 -25.51
CA SER A 472 1.44 -24.01 -26.49
C SER A 472 0.56 -25.27 -26.48
N SER A 473 0.99 -26.35 -25.85
CA SER A 473 0.21 -27.58 -25.67
C SER A 473 -0.69 -27.55 -24.44
N GLY A 474 -0.63 -26.48 -23.64
CA GLY A 474 -1.38 -26.35 -22.40
C GLY A 474 -0.74 -27.10 -21.23
N ARG A 475 0.51 -27.56 -21.38
CA ARG A 475 1.27 -28.27 -20.34
C ARG A 475 2.26 -27.33 -19.68
N PRO A 476 2.59 -27.54 -18.39
CA PRO A 476 3.58 -26.72 -17.74
C PRO A 476 4.97 -27.08 -18.23
N HIS A 477 5.80 -26.07 -18.46
CA HIS A 477 7.21 -26.26 -18.79
C HIS A 477 7.95 -26.84 -17.59
N ILE A 478 8.47 -28.06 -17.75
CA ILE A 478 9.33 -28.72 -16.77
C ILE A 478 10.74 -28.78 -17.35
N PRO A 479 11.72 -27.99 -16.84
CA PRO A 479 13.08 -27.99 -17.39
C PRO A 479 13.68 -29.40 -17.38
N GLY A 480 14.19 -29.85 -18.53
CA GLY A 480 14.76 -31.20 -18.69
C GLY A 480 13.76 -32.36 -18.61
N GLY A 481 12.47 -32.09 -18.39
CA GLY A 481 11.42 -33.10 -18.24
C GLY A 481 11.34 -33.74 -16.85
N VAL A 482 10.25 -34.46 -16.60
CA VAL A 482 9.91 -35.05 -15.28
C VAL A 482 11.00 -35.98 -14.74
N GLU A 483 11.69 -36.70 -15.64
CA GLU A 483 12.75 -37.65 -15.29
C GLU A 483 13.89 -37.01 -14.48
N VAL A 484 14.32 -35.81 -14.88
CA VAL A 484 15.42 -35.10 -14.20
C VAL A 484 15.01 -34.76 -12.76
N TRP A 485 13.78 -34.27 -12.58
CA TRP A 485 13.26 -33.91 -11.26
C TRP A 485 13.06 -35.12 -10.37
N ARG A 486 12.53 -36.22 -10.92
CA ARG A 486 12.46 -37.50 -10.21
C ARG A 486 13.83 -37.92 -9.71
N ASN A 487 14.83 -37.94 -10.59
CA ASN A 487 16.18 -38.38 -10.23
C ASN A 487 16.87 -37.43 -9.27
N LEU A 488 16.63 -36.12 -9.38
CA LEU A 488 17.12 -35.12 -8.43
C LEU A 488 16.56 -35.37 -7.02
N PHE A 489 15.26 -35.68 -6.91
CA PHE A 489 14.63 -35.93 -5.61
C PHE A 489 14.97 -37.29 -5.00
N VAL A 490 15.19 -38.32 -5.82
CA VAL A 490 15.58 -39.66 -5.35
C VAL A 490 17.07 -39.73 -5.02
N ASN A 491 17.93 -39.18 -5.88
CA ASN A 491 19.39 -39.29 -5.85
C ASN A 491 20.07 -37.91 -5.74
N HIS A 492 19.85 -37.23 -4.62
CA HIS A 492 20.42 -35.90 -4.40
C HIS A 492 21.88 -35.97 -3.88
N PRO A 493 22.85 -35.28 -4.51
CA PRO A 493 24.29 -35.41 -4.20
C PRO A 493 24.69 -34.91 -2.80
N HIS A 494 23.93 -34.00 -2.19
CA HIS A 494 24.32 -33.34 -0.93
C HIS A 494 23.48 -33.74 0.28
N GLY A 495 22.79 -34.89 0.22
CA GLY A 495 21.96 -35.42 1.32
C GLY A 495 20.58 -35.84 0.83
N LYS A 496 19.65 -36.10 1.75
CA LYS A 496 18.25 -36.38 1.41
C LYS A 496 17.43 -35.10 1.51
N TYR A 497 16.63 -34.80 0.50
CA TYR A 497 15.52 -33.86 0.66
C TYR A 497 14.48 -34.44 1.64
N ASP A 498 13.34 -33.77 1.75
CA ASP A 498 12.20 -34.28 2.52
C ASP A 498 11.91 -35.76 2.21
N GLY A 499 11.95 -36.61 3.23
CA GLY A 499 11.80 -38.05 3.06
C GLY A 499 10.42 -38.49 2.54
N LYS A 500 9.38 -37.65 2.62
CA LYS A 500 8.09 -37.91 1.97
C LYS A 500 8.17 -37.58 0.49
N LEU A 501 8.75 -36.44 0.13
CA LEU A 501 8.92 -36.06 -1.28
C LEU A 501 9.86 -37.04 -2.01
N THR A 502 10.94 -37.47 -1.35
CA THR A 502 11.86 -38.51 -1.88
C THR A 502 11.12 -39.81 -2.19
N ARG A 503 10.22 -40.25 -1.32
CA ARG A 503 9.40 -41.45 -1.54
C ARG A 503 8.39 -41.26 -2.66
N ALA A 504 7.71 -40.11 -2.68
CA ALA A 504 6.75 -39.78 -3.73
C ALA A 504 7.42 -39.71 -5.11
N ALA A 505 8.66 -39.19 -5.19
CA ALA A 505 9.40 -39.01 -6.42
C ALA A 505 9.57 -40.29 -7.23
N THR A 506 9.70 -41.45 -6.56
CA THR A 506 9.80 -42.75 -7.25
C THR A 506 8.61 -43.06 -8.17
N GLY A 507 7.44 -42.47 -7.89
CA GLY A 507 6.21 -42.64 -8.66
C GLY A 507 5.92 -41.52 -9.68
N TRP A 508 6.75 -40.49 -9.78
CA TRP A 508 6.48 -39.33 -10.65
C TRP A 508 6.55 -39.70 -12.13
N LYS A 509 5.50 -39.32 -12.86
CA LYS A 509 5.32 -39.60 -14.29
C LYS A 509 4.82 -38.39 -15.06
N GLU A 510 4.13 -37.47 -14.39
CA GLU A 510 3.49 -36.33 -15.04
C GLU A 510 3.99 -35.00 -14.45
N PRO A 511 3.89 -33.90 -15.21
CA PRO A 511 4.32 -32.59 -14.72
C PRO A 511 3.65 -32.14 -13.42
N ASP A 512 2.39 -32.53 -13.21
CA ASP A 512 1.67 -32.23 -11.98
C ASP A 512 2.32 -32.84 -10.74
N ASP A 513 3.01 -33.98 -10.85
CA ASP A 513 3.70 -34.60 -9.73
C ASP A 513 4.87 -33.73 -9.24
N VAL A 514 5.60 -33.12 -10.19
CA VAL A 514 6.68 -32.18 -9.89
C VAL A 514 6.11 -30.89 -9.30
N LEU A 515 5.07 -30.32 -9.91
CA LEU A 515 4.45 -29.10 -9.41
C LEU A 515 3.87 -29.27 -8.00
N GLU A 516 3.22 -30.40 -7.71
CA GLU A 516 2.71 -30.72 -6.37
C GLU A 516 3.84 -30.69 -5.33
N ALA A 517 5.00 -31.29 -5.64
CA ALA A 517 6.15 -31.26 -4.76
C ALA A 517 6.70 -29.83 -4.55
N LEU A 518 6.73 -29.00 -5.59
CA LEU A 518 7.16 -27.61 -5.49
C LEU A 518 6.19 -26.78 -4.63
N PHE A 519 4.88 -26.96 -4.79
CA PHE A 519 3.87 -26.33 -3.92
C PHE A 519 4.01 -26.79 -2.45
N ALA A 520 4.33 -28.06 -2.21
CA ALA A 520 4.64 -28.55 -0.86
C ALA A 520 5.91 -27.95 -0.25
N LEU A 521 6.86 -27.48 -1.07
CA LEU A 521 8.06 -26.79 -0.60
C LEU A 521 7.81 -25.31 -0.30
N CYS A 522 6.87 -24.64 -0.99
CA CYS A 522 6.57 -23.22 -0.77
C CYS A 522 6.22 -22.84 0.68
N ARG A 523 5.79 -23.81 1.50
CA ARG A 523 5.47 -23.60 2.92
C ARG A 523 6.66 -23.72 3.87
N LYS A 524 7.83 -24.18 3.42
CA LYS A 524 8.99 -24.40 4.28
C LYS A 524 9.79 -23.11 4.41
N ALA A 525 10.05 -22.70 5.66
CA ALA A 525 10.79 -21.47 5.97
C ALA A 525 12.31 -21.60 5.80
N VAL A 526 12.84 -22.83 5.83
CA VAL A 526 14.27 -23.13 5.76
C VAL A 526 14.47 -24.21 4.69
N GLU A 527 15.42 -23.96 3.78
CA GLU A 527 15.84 -24.83 2.66
C GLU A 527 14.76 -25.18 1.61
N ASN A 528 14.63 -24.32 0.59
CA ASN A 528 13.82 -24.54 -0.63
C ASN A 528 14.70 -24.66 -1.89
N GLU A 529 15.83 -25.35 -1.78
CA GLU A 529 16.78 -25.50 -2.89
C GLU A 529 16.15 -26.06 -4.18
N PRO A 530 15.32 -27.14 -4.17
CA PRO A 530 14.69 -27.64 -5.39
C PRO A 530 13.83 -26.59 -6.09
N LEU A 531 13.09 -25.78 -5.32
CA LEU A 531 12.26 -24.72 -5.87
C LEU A 531 13.12 -23.63 -6.51
N LYS A 532 14.24 -23.24 -5.86
CA LYS A 532 15.18 -22.26 -6.40
C LYS A 532 15.85 -22.76 -7.68
N ILE A 533 16.26 -24.03 -7.72
CA ILE A 533 16.79 -24.69 -8.93
C ILE A 533 15.72 -24.63 -10.03
N PHE A 534 14.49 -25.02 -9.73
CA PHE A 534 13.39 -25.04 -10.71
C PHE A 534 13.15 -23.67 -11.32
N MET A 535 13.03 -22.64 -10.50
CA MET A 535 12.82 -21.27 -10.96
C MET A 535 14.01 -20.76 -11.77
N THR A 536 15.23 -21.04 -11.32
CA THR A 536 16.46 -20.58 -12.01
C THR A 536 16.58 -21.21 -13.40
N ILE A 537 16.47 -22.53 -13.50
CA ILE A 537 16.61 -23.22 -14.79
C ILE A 537 15.42 -22.94 -15.71
N SER A 538 14.20 -22.82 -15.17
CA SER A 538 13.03 -22.39 -15.96
C SER A 538 13.22 -21.01 -16.58
N ASP A 539 13.92 -20.11 -15.87
CA ASP A 539 14.28 -18.79 -16.40
C ASP A 539 15.39 -18.88 -17.46
N LEU A 540 16.37 -19.78 -17.33
CA LEU A 540 17.36 -20.04 -18.39
C LEU A 540 16.69 -20.44 -19.71
N ASP A 541 15.63 -21.24 -19.65
CA ASP A 541 14.84 -21.66 -20.81
C ASP A 541 13.90 -20.57 -21.35
N ARG A 542 13.74 -19.43 -20.67
CA ARG A 542 12.72 -18.42 -21.00
C ARG A 542 12.93 -17.74 -22.34
N HIS A 543 14.18 -17.45 -22.67
CA HIS A 543 14.55 -16.68 -23.86
C HIS A 543 15.33 -17.50 -24.90
N ARG A 544 15.39 -18.82 -24.71
CA ARG A 544 16.04 -19.75 -25.65
C ARG A 544 15.10 -20.15 -26.78
N ALA A 545 15.67 -20.37 -27.96
CA ALA A 545 14.93 -20.92 -29.10
C ALA A 545 14.46 -22.36 -28.87
N ALA A 546 15.27 -23.14 -28.14
CA ALA A 546 14.94 -24.48 -27.66
C ALA A 546 15.34 -24.61 -26.19
N PRO A 547 14.54 -25.30 -25.35
CA PRO A 547 14.94 -25.61 -23.98
C PRO A 547 16.25 -26.38 -23.91
N LEU A 548 16.95 -26.23 -22.78
CA LEU A 548 18.15 -27.00 -22.46
C LEU A 548 17.85 -28.50 -22.45
N GLN A 549 18.83 -29.29 -22.91
CA GLN A 549 18.70 -30.74 -22.95
C GLN A 549 18.66 -31.33 -21.53
N PRO A 550 17.96 -32.46 -21.32
CA PRO A 550 17.83 -33.08 -20.00
C PRO A 550 19.15 -33.30 -19.25
N ALA A 551 20.21 -33.72 -19.96
CA ALA A 551 21.53 -33.93 -19.37
C ALA A 551 22.17 -32.64 -18.85
N THR A 552 22.01 -31.52 -19.57
CA THR A 552 22.49 -30.20 -19.14
C THR A 552 21.73 -29.72 -17.92
N VAL A 553 20.40 -29.94 -17.90
CA VAL A 553 19.56 -29.57 -16.76
C VAL A 553 19.89 -30.38 -15.50
N ASP A 554 20.08 -31.70 -15.62
CA ASP A 554 20.49 -32.55 -14.49
C ASP A 554 21.83 -32.08 -13.91
N ARG A 555 22.81 -31.75 -14.78
CA ARG A 555 24.09 -31.23 -14.33
C ARG A 555 23.97 -29.88 -13.64
N LEU A 556 23.24 -28.92 -14.23
CA LEU A 556 22.98 -27.62 -13.62
C LEU A 556 22.29 -27.75 -12.25
N ALA A 557 21.34 -28.68 -12.12
CA ALA A 557 20.63 -28.91 -10.88
C ALA A 557 21.54 -29.48 -9.78
N ARG A 558 22.44 -30.41 -10.11
CA ARG A 558 23.38 -31.02 -9.16
C ARG A 558 24.45 -30.05 -8.69
N ASP A 559 24.94 -29.18 -9.57
CA ASP A 559 26.02 -28.22 -9.26
C ASP A 559 25.49 -26.89 -8.70
N TYR A 560 24.16 -26.73 -8.58
CA TYR A 560 23.52 -25.47 -8.20
C TYR A 560 24.02 -24.91 -6.87
N ARG A 561 24.31 -25.76 -5.88
CA ARG A 561 24.81 -25.32 -4.58
C ARG A 561 26.14 -24.58 -4.67
N THR A 562 26.98 -24.97 -5.61
CA THR A 562 28.32 -24.39 -5.82
C THR A 562 28.28 -23.26 -6.85
N LEU A 563 27.58 -23.45 -7.96
CA LEU A 563 27.67 -22.57 -9.14
C LEU A 563 26.37 -21.81 -9.45
N GLY A 564 25.27 -22.07 -8.75
CA GLY A 564 23.95 -21.53 -9.07
C GLY A 564 23.87 -20.00 -9.10
N ALA A 565 24.69 -19.32 -8.27
CA ALA A 565 24.78 -17.85 -8.29
C ALA A 565 25.33 -17.30 -9.62
N GLN A 566 26.05 -18.10 -10.39
CA GLN A 566 26.66 -17.72 -11.67
C GLN A 566 25.73 -17.96 -12.85
N TYR A 567 24.66 -18.76 -12.70
CA TYR A 567 23.79 -19.16 -13.82
C TYR A 567 23.11 -17.99 -14.51
N ALA A 568 22.96 -16.84 -13.83
CA ALA A 568 22.43 -15.63 -14.43
C ALA A 568 23.18 -15.21 -15.72
N ILE A 569 24.48 -15.54 -15.85
CA ILE A 569 25.25 -15.26 -17.07
C ILE A 569 24.63 -15.90 -18.32
N PHE A 570 23.97 -17.05 -18.17
CA PHE A 570 23.32 -17.73 -19.29
C PHE A 570 21.99 -17.09 -19.69
N ASN A 571 21.39 -16.26 -18.84
CA ASN A 571 20.22 -15.45 -19.20
C ASN A 571 20.60 -14.29 -20.12
N ASP A 572 21.79 -13.71 -19.93
CA ASP A 572 22.30 -12.61 -20.75
C ASP A 572 22.79 -13.12 -22.13
N ALA A 573 23.05 -14.42 -22.26
CA ALA A 573 23.51 -15.06 -23.48
C ALA A 573 22.66 -16.31 -23.83
N PRO A 574 21.37 -16.13 -24.21
CA PRO A 574 20.45 -17.25 -24.47
C PRO A 574 20.84 -18.10 -25.69
N SER A 575 21.74 -17.61 -26.56
CA SER A 575 22.26 -18.35 -27.71
C SER A 575 23.35 -19.37 -27.36
N VAL A 576 23.86 -19.39 -26.12
CA VAL A 576 24.90 -20.31 -25.68
C VAL A 576 24.40 -21.76 -25.74
N SER A 577 25.17 -22.64 -26.37
CA SER A 577 24.78 -24.05 -26.54
C SER A 577 24.88 -24.86 -25.24
N ASP A 578 24.15 -25.98 -25.15
CA ASP A 578 24.31 -26.97 -24.07
C ASP A 578 25.78 -27.39 -23.85
N LYS A 579 26.51 -27.61 -24.94
CA LYS A 579 27.94 -27.96 -24.89
C LYS A 579 28.77 -26.91 -24.16
N SER A 580 28.50 -25.63 -24.42
CA SER A 580 29.22 -24.52 -23.81
C SER A 580 28.86 -24.34 -22.34
N VAL A 581 27.59 -24.58 -21.98
CA VAL A 581 27.16 -24.62 -20.56
C VAL A 581 27.90 -25.73 -19.82
N LEU A 582 27.95 -26.95 -20.38
CA LEU A 582 28.67 -28.06 -19.77
C LEU A 582 30.18 -27.80 -19.64
N GLN A 583 30.81 -27.24 -20.68
CA GLN A 583 32.23 -26.85 -20.62
C GLN A 583 32.52 -25.81 -19.53
N PHE A 584 31.61 -24.88 -19.30
CA PHE A 584 31.72 -23.93 -18.20
C PHE A 584 31.67 -24.65 -16.84
N LEU A 585 30.73 -25.59 -16.67
CA LEU A 585 30.60 -26.37 -15.43
C LEU A 585 31.79 -27.33 -15.19
N ASP A 586 32.46 -27.79 -16.23
CA ASP A 586 33.67 -28.62 -16.12
C ASP A 586 34.92 -27.80 -15.80
N GLY A 587 34.94 -26.51 -16.16
CA GLY A 587 36.08 -25.60 -15.99
C GLY A 587 36.03 -24.72 -14.73
N ALA A 588 34.90 -24.68 -14.04
CA ALA A 588 34.68 -23.96 -12.78
C ALA A 588 34.94 -24.87 -11.58
#